data_AF-A0A093ZZG2-F1
#
_entry.id   AF-A0A093ZZG2-F1
#
_cell.length_a   1.000
_cell.length_b   1.000
_cell.length_c   1.000
_cell.angle_alpha   90.00
_cell.angle_beta   90.00
_cell.angle_gamma   90.00
#
_symmetry.space_group_name_H-M   'P 1'
#
loop_
_entity.id
_entity.type
_entity.pdbx_description
1 polymer ?
#
loop_
_entity_poly.entity_id
_entity_poly.type
_entity_poly.pdbx_seq_one_letter_code
_entity_poly.pdbx_strand_id
1 'polypeptide(L)' 'MYVGEVEEIPGSLGSWVGVRLDEPVGKNDGSVGGTRYWGEEGGPKHGVFARPERVEVGDWAPIDDLDDMEEI' A
#
# COMPACT_ATOMS: atom_id res chain seq x y z
N MET A 1 2.08 2.94 7.36
CA MET A 1 1.13 3.84 6.68
C MET A 1 1.78 5.20 6.55
N TYR A 2 1.46 5.91 5.48
CA TYR A 2 1.96 7.26 5.20
C TYR A 2 0.88 8.11 4.54
N VAL A 3 0.88 9.42 4.79
CA VAL A 3 0.09 10.40 4.03
C VAL A 3 0.97 11.62 3.78
N GLY A 4 1.19 11.96 2.52
CA GLY A 4 2.07 13.08 2.16
C GLY A 4 2.56 13.00 0.73
N GLU A 5 3.54 13.83 0.39
CA GLU A 5 4.15 13.82 -0.94
C GLU A 5 5.12 12.64 -1.10
N VAL A 6 5.26 12.17 -2.34
CA VAL A 6 6.18 11.09 -2.69
C VAL A 6 6.92 11.53 -3.94
N GLU A 7 8.16 12.00 -3.76
CA GLU A 7 8.92 12.66 -4.81
C GLU A 7 9.41 11.67 -5.88
N GLU A 8 9.63 10.41 -5.49
CA GLU A 8 10.14 9.36 -6.38
C GLU A 8 9.10 8.84 -7.38
N ILE A 9 7.82 9.24 -7.25
CA ILE A 9 6.78 8.94 -8.24
C ILE A 9 6.81 10.03 -9.32
N PRO A 10 7.15 9.71 -10.59
CA PRO A 10 7.24 10.73 -11.63
C PRO A 10 5.90 11.43 -11.88
N GLY A 11 5.92 12.76 -12.00
CA GLY A 11 4.69 13.55 -12.18
C GLY A 11 3.79 13.59 -10.93
N SER A 12 4.33 13.23 -9.76
CA SER A 12 3.66 13.35 -8.47
C SER A 12 3.35 14.82 -8.19
N LEU A 13 2.07 15.18 -8.33
CA LEU A 13 1.49 16.41 -7.81
C LEU A 13 0.50 16.05 -6.72
N GLY A 14 0.61 16.68 -5.55
CA GLY A 14 -0.27 16.44 -4.41
C GLY A 14 0.02 15.14 -3.65
N SER A 15 -0.75 14.92 -2.59
CA SER A 15 -0.51 13.85 -1.64
C SER A 15 -0.82 12.45 -2.18
N TRP A 16 -0.17 11.48 -1.56
CA TRP A 16 -0.38 10.05 -1.69
C TRP A 16 -0.72 9.46 -0.32
N VAL A 17 -1.43 8.34 -0.35
CA VAL A 17 -1.67 7.51 0.83
C VAL A 17 -0.91 6.21 0.64
N GLY A 18 0.06 5.98 1.54
CA GLY A 18 0.80 4.75 1.67
C GLY A 18 0.05 3.75 2.53
N VAL A 19 -0.48 2.70 1.91
CA VAL A 19 -1.28 1.65 2.55
C VAL A 19 -0.43 0.39 2.70
N ARG A 20 -0.52 -0.23 3.89
CA ARG A 20 -0.03 -1.59 4.13
C ARG A 20 -1.20 -2.54 3.92
N LEU A 21 -1.06 -3.44 2.96
CA LEU A 21 -2.03 -4.48 2.64
C LEU A 21 -1.83 -5.69 3.55
N ASP A 22 -2.91 -6.38 3.85
CA ASP A 22 -2.87 -7.62 4.65
C ASP A 22 -2.17 -8.75 3.88
N GLU A 23 -2.29 -8.74 2.54
CA GLU A 23 -1.71 -9.74 1.63
C GLU A 23 -0.58 -9.16 0.74
N PRO A 24 0.34 -9.99 0.22
CA PRO A 24 1.47 -9.58 -0.62
C PRO A 24 1.10 -9.29 -2.09
N VAL A 25 0.00 -8.56 -2.32
CA VAL A 25 -0.56 -8.25 -3.65
C VAL A 25 -0.28 -6.82 -4.13
N GLY A 26 0.45 -6.04 -3.34
CA GLY A 26 0.86 -4.67 -3.61
C GLY A 26 2.06 -4.54 -4.56
N LYS A 27 2.64 -3.33 -4.57
CA LYS A 27 3.66 -2.90 -5.53
C LYS A 27 5.01 -2.56 -4.91
N ASN A 28 5.05 -2.36 -3.60
CA ASN A 28 6.25 -1.99 -2.86
C ASN A 28 6.26 -2.63 -1.47
N ASP A 29 7.29 -2.33 -0.69
CA ASP A 29 7.52 -2.82 0.66
C ASP A 29 7.48 -1.68 1.71
N GLY A 30 6.87 -0.54 1.35
CA GLY A 30 6.92 0.70 2.11
C GLY A 30 8.03 1.67 1.69
N SER A 31 8.77 1.37 0.63
CA SER A 31 9.74 2.28 0.01
C SER A 31 9.43 2.55 -1.47
N VAL A 32 9.90 3.70 -1.99
CA VAL A 32 9.89 4.05 -3.43
C VAL A 32 11.23 4.70 -3.75
N GLY A 33 11.89 4.24 -4.81
CA GLY A 33 13.15 4.85 -5.27
C GLY A 33 14.29 4.86 -4.23
N GLY A 34 14.25 3.98 -3.23
CA GLY A 34 15.23 3.93 -2.13
C GLY A 34 14.84 4.74 -0.89
N THR A 35 13.81 5.58 -0.97
CA THR A 35 13.26 6.32 0.18
C THR A 35 12.18 5.50 0.88
N ARG A 36 12.29 5.38 2.20
CA ARG A 36 11.33 4.63 3.04
C ARG A 36 10.31 5.54 3.69
N TYR A 37 9.04 5.18 3.57
CA TYR A 37 7.90 5.94 4.09
C TYR A 37 7.24 5.24 5.28
N TRP A 38 7.26 3.91 5.35
CA TRP A 38 6.81 3.17 6.53
C TRP A 38 7.45 1.77 6.64
N GLY A 39 7.20 1.14 7.79
CA GLY A 39 7.62 -0.23 8.09
C GLY A 39 9.12 -0.39 8.25
N GLU A 40 9.55 -1.62 8.49
CA GLU A 40 10.95 -2.05 8.38
C GLU A 40 11.12 -2.78 7.03
N GLU A 41 12.36 -3.03 6.59
CA GLU A 41 12.61 -3.91 5.43
C GLU A 41 12.03 -5.30 5.71
N GLY A 42 10.98 -5.73 4.99
CA GLY A 42 10.54 -7.11 5.22
C GLY A 42 9.22 -7.61 4.67
N GLY A 43 8.39 -6.78 4.03
CA GLY A 43 7.16 -7.26 3.39
C GLY A 43 7.16 -6.96 1.90
N PRO A 44 7.90 -7.71 1.05
CA PRO A 44 7.83 -7.48 -0.39
C PRO A 44 6.36 -7.56 -0.83
N LYS A 45 5.91 -6.56 -1.58
CA LYS A 45 4.55 -6.44 -2.10
C LYS A 45 3.43 -6.24 -1.06
N HIS A 46 3.70 -5.86 0.19
CA HIS A 46 2.62 -5.46 1.11
C HIS A 46 2.28 -3.97 1.04
N GLY A 47 2.93 -3.19 0.19
CA GLY A 47 2.74 -1.75 0.12
C GLY A 47 2.13 -1.28 -1.19
N VAL A 48 1.27 -0.26 -1.10
CA VAL A 48 0.78 0.50 -2.25
C VAL A 48 0.72 1.98 -1.91
N PHE A 49 1.05 2.84 -2.89
CA PHE A 49 0.73 4.26 -2.84
C PHE A 49 -0.48 4.50 -3.73
N ALA A 50 -1.55 5.03 -3.14
CA ALA A 50 -2.79 5.37 -3.84
C ALA A 50 -3.08 6.87 -3.72
N ARG A 51 -3.85 7.40 -4.68
CA ARG A 51 -4.38 8.76 -4.55
C ARG A 51 -5.46 8.81 -3.45
N PRO A 52 -5.56 9.91 -2.68
CA PRO A 52 -6.54 10.02 -1.60
C PRO A 52 -7.97 9.68 -2.03
N GLU A 53 -8.40 10.07 -3.23
CA GLU A 53 -9.74 9.76 -3.74
C GLU A 53 -10.01 8.27 -4.02
N ARG A 54 -8.98 7.40 -3.90
CA ARG A 54 -9.08 5.94 -4.03
C ARG A 54 -8.98 5.20 -2.70
N VAL A 55 -8.98 5.91 -1.58
CA VAL A 55 -8.85 5.31 -0.26
C VAL A 55 -10.08 5.64 0.59
N GLU A 56 -10.70 4.60 1.12
CA GLU A 56 -11.76 4.72 2.12
C GLU A 56 -11.22 4.30 3.49
N VAL A 57 -11.35 5.17 4.48
CA VAL A 57 -10.90 4.91 5.85
C VAL A 57 -12.08 4.42 6.67
N GLY A 58 -11.89 3.29 7.36
CA GLY A 58 -12.90 2.65 8.19
C GLY A 58 -12.30 1.55 9.05
N ASP A 59 -13.16 0.90 9.83
CA ASP A 59 -12.81 -0.31 10.58
C ASP A 59 -13.01 -1.53 9.69
N TRP A 60 -11.99 -1.80 8.86
CA TRP A 60 -11.98 -2.92 7.93
C TRP A 60 -11.16 -4.05 8.55
N ALA A 61 -11.85 -5.10 9.03
CA ALA A 61 -11.18 -6.32 9.45
C ALA A 61 -10.52 -6.99 8.22
N PRO A 62 -9.35 -7.63 8.38
CA PRO A 62 -8.79 -8.47 7.33
C PRO A 62 -9.81 -9.51 6.89
N ILE A 63 -10.02 -9.63 5.58
CA ILE A 63 -10.93 -10.63 5.03
C ILE A 63 -10.12 -11.91 4.78
N ASP A 64 -10.60 -13.04 5.28
CA ASP A 64 -9.94 -14.36 5.17
C ASP A 64 -10.42 -15.08 3.90
N ASP A 65 -10.31 -14.41 2.76
CA ASP A 65 -10.91 -14.85 1.49
C ASP A 65 -10.10 -15.93 0.75
N LEU A 66 -9.00 -16.40 1.34
CA LEU A 66 -8.17 -17.47 0.76
C LEU A 66 -8.92 -18.80 0.63
N ASP A 67 -10.00 -19.00 1.39
CA ASP A 67 -10.87 -20.18 1.25
C ASP A 67 -11.76 -20.11 -0.01
N ASP A 68 -12.09 -18.92 -0.54
CA ASP A 68 -13.01 -18.76 -1.68
C ASP A 68 -12.28 -18.72 -3.05
N MET A 69 -10.94 -18.68 -3.06
CA MET A 69 -10.12 -18.68 -4.29
C MET A 69 -9.61 -20.07 -4.70
N GLU A 70 -9.81 -21.11 -3.90
CA GLU A 70 -9.50 -22.52 -4.24
C GLU A 70 -10.60 -23.21 -5.07
N GLU A 71 -11.77 -22.58 -5.28
CA GLU A 71 -12.87 -23.16 -6.05
C GLU A 71 -12.93 -22.61 -7.50
N ILE A 72 -11.94 -22.96 -8.34
CA ILE A 72 -12.09 -22.89 -9.81
C ILE A 72 -11.45 -24.07 -10.54
#